data_AF-A0A440K265-F1
#
_entry.id   AF-A0A440K265-F1
#
_cell.length_a   1.000
_cell.length_b   1.000
_cell.length_c   1.000
_cell.angle_alpha   90.00
_cell.angle_beta   90.00
_cell.angle_gamma   90.00
#
_symmetry.space_group_name_H-M   'P 1'
#
loop_
_entity.id
_entity.type
_entity.pdbx_description
1 polymer ?
#
loop_
_entity_poly.entity_id
_entity_poly.type
_entity_poly.pdbx_seq_one_letter_code
_entity_poly.pdbx_strand_id
1 'polypeptide(L)'
;MNACIFKEARHPHDGLPSELYEIATAEFPALRMAWIEKAGHDDSIIHLPYALPGRGDKLLFKAKKGTAEMRIETRDAVGMERALAALIDRHWRTTRAKGYAGVEIAVVHLDPTSDFADIEADVCDFLRALTSLQEFYHRNDVAMIIEATRGTR
;
A
#
# COMPACT_ATOMS: atom_id res chain seq x y z
N MET A 1 -9.85 20.46 -10.44
CA MET A 1 -8.85 20.87 -9.44
C MET A 1 -9.51 20.79 -8.07
N ASN A 2 -9.49 19.61 -7.45
CA ASN A 2 -10.05 19.38 -6.10
C ASN A 2 -8.85 19.08 -5.19
N ALA A 3 -8.36 20.06 -4.41
CA ALA A 3 -8.85 20.40 -3.07
C ALA A 3 -8.65 19.24 -2.10
N CYS A 4 -7.42 19.16 -1.55
CA CYS A 4 -7.12 18.47 -0.30
C CYS A 4 -8.19 18.79 0.73
N ILE A 5 -8.94 17.77 1.14
CA ILE A 5 -9.77 17.83 2.34
C ILE A 5 -8.83 17.58 3.52
N PHE A 6 -7.98 18.58 3.78
CA PHE A 6 -7.18 18.75 4.98
C PHE A 6 -7.36 20.20 5.44
N LYS A 7 -8.57 20.53 5.89
CA LYS A 7 -8.85 21.79 6.59
C LYS A 7 -9.97 21.55 7.60
N GLU A 8 -9.58 21.29 8.84
CA GLU A 8 -9.71 22.23 9.96
C GLU A 8 -9.51 21.48 11.29
N ALA A 9 -8.27 21.49 11.77
CA ALA A 9 -7.99 21.54 13.20
C ALA A 9 -6.80 22.51 13.37
N ARG A 10 -7.08 23.67 13.96
CA ARG A 10 -6.10 24.72 14.23
C ARG A 10 -5.36 24.35 15.52
N HIS A 11 -4.03 24.28 15.49
CA HIS A 11 -3.15 24.77 16.55
C HIS A 11 -1.76 25.11 15.98
N PRO A 12 -1.14 26.23 16.39
CA PRO A 12 0.22 26.58 15.99
C PRO A 12 1.23 26.04 17.01
N HIS A 13 2.38 25.58 16.51
CA HIS A 13 3.58 25.09 17.23
C HIS A 13 3.67 23.58 17.51
N ASP A 14 4.69 22.97 16.91
CA ASP A 14 5.44 21.78 17.32
C ASP A 14 4.64 20.51 17.64
N GLY A 15 4.37 19.67 16.63
CA GLY A 15 3.78 18.36 16.85
C GLY A 15 3.47 17.59 15.57
N LEU A 16 4.48 17.01 14.92
CA LEU A 16 4.29 15.92 13.96
C LEU A 16 5.41 14.92 14.19
N PRO A 17 5.18 13.95 15.09
CA PRO A 17 5.32 12.53 14.72
C PRO A 17 4.28 11.58 15.36
N SER A 18 3.51 12.01 16.37
CA SER A 18 2.57 11.12 17.08
C SER A 18 1.27 10.84 16.33
N GLU A 19 0.69 11.83 15.64
CA GLU A 19 -0.60 11.68 14.94
C GLU A 19 -0.54 10.68 13.78
N LEU A 20 0.54 10.69 12.99
CA LEU A 20 0.71 9.78 11.85
C LEU A 20 0.91 8.33 12.31
N TYR A 21 1.62 8.15 13.43
CA TYR A 21 1.79 6.86 14.09
C TYR A 21 0.49 6.39 14.75
N GLU A 22 -0.27 7.28 15.39
CA GLU A 22 -1.60 6.99 15.94
C GLU A 22 -2.61 6.61 14.86
N ILE A 23 -2.60 7.31 13.70
CA ILE A 23 -3.43 6.96 12.54
C ILE A 23 -2.99 5.63 11.94
N ALA A 24 -1.69 5.40 11.74
CA ALA A 24 -1.20 4.11 11.26
C ALA A 24 -1.52 2.97 12.24
N THR A 25 -1.50 3.25 13.54
CA THR A 25 -1.85 2.28 14.60
C THR A 25 -3.36 2.04 14.70
N ALA A 26 -4.17 3.08 14.50
CA ALA A 26 -5.63 3.01 14.56
C ALA A 26 -6.22 2.38 13.29
N GLU A 27 -5.71 2.74 12.12
CA GLU A 27 -6.18 2.27 10.82
C GLU A 27 -5.50 0.97 10.37
N PHE A 28 -4.25 0.74 10.80
CA PHE A 28 -3.47 -0.45 10.42
C PHE A 28 -2.78 -1.13 11.62
N PRO A 29 -3.54 -1.57 12.65
CA PRO A 29 -2.99 -2.19 13.86
C PRO A 29 -2.14 -3.46 13.60
N ALA A 30 -2.28 -4.08 12.42
CA ALA A 30 -1.42 -5.17 11.98
C ALA A 30 0.06 -4.76 11.82
N LEU A 31 0.35 -3.48 11.53
CA LEU A 31 1.72 -2.96 11.47
C LEU A 31 2.38 -2.96 12.85
N ARG A 32 1.62 -2.78 13.94
CA ARG A 32 2.14 -2.85 15.32
C ARG A 32 2.54 -4.27 15.73
N MET A 33 1.77 -5.28 15.31
CA MET A 33 1.99 -6.69 15.69
C MET A 33 2.93 -7.46 14.75
N ALA A 34 3.04 -7.06 13.48
CA ALA A 34 3.87 -7.78 12.51
C ALA A 34 5.38 -7.63 12.75
N TRP A 35 5.81 -6.63 13.51
CA TRP A 35 7.22 -6.28 13.65
C TRP A 35 7.96 -7.05 14.75
N ILE A 36 7.31 -7.34 15.89
CA ILE A 36 8.02 -7.87 17.06
C ILE A 36 8.05 -9.40 17.10
N GLU A 37 6.97 -10.09 16.73
CA GLU A 37 6.89 -11.56 16.89
C GLU A 37 7.17 -12.36 15.60
N LYS A 38 7.18 -11.69 14.43
CA LYS A 38 7.39 -12.36 13.12
C LYS A 38 8.75 -12.10 12.49
N ALA A 39 9.59 -11.26 13.09
CA ALA A 39 10.97 -11.05 12.66
C ALA A 39 11.81 -12.32 12.94
N GLY A 40 11.78 -13.30 12.01
CA GLY A 40 12.57 -14.53 12.11
C GLY A 40 11.94 -15.78 11.48
N HIS A 41 10.63 -15.76 11.20
CA HIS A 41 9.96 -16.78 10.38
C HIS A 41 9.59 -16.16 9.03
N ASP A 42 9.55 -16.96 7.95
CA ASP A 42 9.55 -16.56 6.53
C ASP A 42 8.34 -15.73 6.01
N ASP A 43 7.82 -14.80 6.81
CA ASP A 43 6.75 -13.86 6.48
C ASP A 43 7.34 -12.52 6.01
N SER A 44 8.12 -12.55 4.92
CA SER A 44 8.64 -11.35 4.24
C SER A 44 7.57 -10.42 3.66
N ILE A 45 6.29 -10.69 3.96
CA ILE A 45 5.13 -10.00 3.43
C ILE A 45 4.17 -9.63 4.57
N ILE A 46 3.92 -8.33 4.74
CA ILE A 46 2.87 -7.83 5.65
C ILE A 46 1.61 -7.57 4.82
N HIS A 47 0.52 -8.28 5.10
CA HIS A 47 -0.75 -8.11 4.40
C HIS A 47 -1.68 -7.12 5.12
N LEU A 48 -2.34 -6.26 4.35
CA LEU A 48 -3.38 -5.34 4.81
C LEU A 48 -4.71 -5.67 4.07
N PRO A 49 -5.36 -6.81 4.39
CA PRO A 49 -6.47 -7.36 3.61
C PRO A 49 -7.79 -6.57 3.72
N TYR A 50 -7.90 -5.62 4.64
CA TYR A 50 -9.09 -4.78 4.82
C TYR A 50 -8.89 -3.33 4.33
N ALA A 51 -7.73 -3.03 3.75
CA ALA A 51 -7.41 -1.69 3.27
C ALA A 51 -8.12 -1.34 1.95
N LEU A 52 -8.65 -2.36 1.24
CA LEU A 52 -9.34 -2.21 -0.04
C LEU A 52 -10.73 -2.87 0.04
N PRO A 53 -11.76 -2.29 -0.60
CA PRO A 53 -13.13 -2.79 -0.52
C PRO A 53 -13.38 -4.05 -1.35
N GLY A 54 -12.55 -4.32 -2.36
CA GLY A 54 -12.69 -5.50 -3.23
C GLY A 54 -12.33 -6.80 -2.51
N ARG A 55 -13.23 -7.79 -2.55
CA ARG A 55 -12.97 -9.12 -1.96
C ARG A 55 -11.73 -9.75 -2.60
N GLY A 56 -10.68 -9.95 -1.79
CA GLY A 56 -9.43 -10.57 -2.21
C GLY A 56 -8.32 -9.59 -2.61
N ASP A 57 -8.67 -8.33 -2.83
CA ASP A 57 -7.70 -7.26 -3.03
C ASP A 57 -7.03 -6.92 -1.73
N LYS A 58 -5.76 -6.51 -1.82
CA LYS A 58 -4.97 -6.20 -0.65
C LYS A 58 -3.86 -5.23 -0.97
N LEU A 59 -3.57 -4.37 0.00
CA LEU A 59 -2.27 -3.72 0.09
C LEU A 59 -1.33 -4.63 0.87
N LEU A 60 -0.05 -4.60 0.55
CA LEU A 60 0.96 -5.35 1.28
C LEU A 60 2.33 -4.68 1.21
N PHE A 61 3.20 -5.07 2.14
CA PHE A 61 4.62 -4.76 2.15
C PHE A 61 5.42 -6.00 1.82
N LYS A 62 6.44 -5.92 0.97
CA LYS A 62 7.44 -6.97 0.75
C LYS A 62 8.76 -6.54 1.37
N ALA A 63 8.98 -6.86 2.64
CA ALA A 63 10.17 -6.50 3.40
C ALA A 63 11.47 -6.85 2.65
N LYS A 64 11.63 -8.11 2.24
CA LYS A 64 12.83 -8.58 1.49
C LYS A 64 13.09 -7.84 0.17
N LYS A 65 12.05 -7.27 -0.45
CA LYS A 65 12.19 -6.57 -1.74
C LYS A 65 12.18 -5.05 -1.62
N GLY A 66 11.86 -4.50 -0.45
CA GLY A 66 11.67 -3.05 -0.29
C GLY A 66 10.57 -2.55 -1.24
N THR A 67 9.40 -3.17 -1.24
CA THR A 67 8.28 -2.70 -2.07
C THR A 67 6.96 -2.68 -1.31
N ALA A 68 6.18 -1.63 -1.51
CA ALA A 68 4.75 -1.63 -1.24
C ALA A 68 4.02 -2.15 -2.50
N GLU A 69 3.00 -2.98 -2.33
CA GLU A 69 2.25 -3.55 -3.45
C GLU A 69 0.75 -3.50 -3.21
N MET A 70 0.01 -3.08 -4.24
CA MET A 70 -1.41 -3.30 -4.38
C MET A 70 -1.62 -4.57 -5.20
N ARG A 71 -2.39 -5.54 -4.71
CA ARG A 71 -2.81 -6.72 -5.46
C ARG A 71 -4.31 -6.70 -5.73
N ILE A 72 -4.65 -6.97 -6.98
CA ILE A 72 -6.01 -7.13 -7.47
C ILE A 72 -6.26 -8.60 -7.77
N GLU A 73 -7.22 -9.22 -7.08
CA GLU A 73 -7.64 -10.59 -7.40
C GLU A 73 -8.33 -10.61 -8.77
N THR A 74 -7.87 -11.51 -9.65
CA THR A 74 -8.41 -11.65 -11.01
C THR A 74 -8.13 -13.04 -11.58
N ARG A 75 -9.00 -13.49 -12.48
CA ARG A 75 -8.79 -14.70 -13.30
C ARG A 75 -7.92 -14.42 -14.52
N ASP A 76 -7.95 -13.19 -15.04
CA ASP A 76 -7.10 -12.74 -16.13
C ASP A 76 -6.01 -11.79 -15.61
N ALA A 77 -4.97 -12.38 -15.04
CA ALA A 77 -3.84 -11.64 -14.51
C ALA A 77 -3.05 -10.89 -15.60
N VAL A 78 -3.06 -11.37 -16.84
CA VAL A 78 -2.30 -10.76 -17.95
C VAL A 78 -3.05 -9.54 -18.49
N GLY A 79 -4.36 -9.67 -18.71
CA GLY A 79 -5.21 -8.54 -19.12
C GLY A 79 -5.22 -7.44 -18.08
N MET A 80 -5.40 -7.80 -16.80
CA MET A 80 -5.39 -6.84 -15.70
C MET A 80 -4.04 -6.13 -15.57
N GLU A 81 -2.92 -6.86 -15.61
CA GLU A 81 -1.59 -6.27 -15.53
C GLU A 81 -1.34 -5.27 -16.66
N ARG A 82 -1.71 -5.59 -17.90
CA ARG A 82 -1.59 -4.67 -19.03
C ARG A 82 -2.45 -3.42 -18.88
N ALA A 83 -3.68 -3.57 -18.39
CA ALA A 83 -4.58 -2.46 -18.19
C ALA A 83 -4.08 -1.52 -17.08
N LEU A 84 -3.57 -2.08 -15.97
CA LEU A 84 -2.94 -1.31 -14.89
C LEU A 84 -1.66 -0.62 -15.38
N ALA A 85 -0.82 -1.30 -16.17
CA ALA A 85 0.43 -0.72 -16.70
C ALA A 85 0.21 0.55 -17.52
N ALA A 86 -0.95 0.71 -18.15
CA ALA A 86 -1.31 1.91 -18.92
C ALA A 86 -1.70 3.11 -18.03
N LEU A 87 -1.96 2.90 -16.74
CA LEU A 87 -2.47 3.92 -15.81
C LEU A 87 -1.48 4.32 -14.71
N ILE A 88 -0.46 3.50 -14.44
CA ILE A 88 0.50 3.74 -13.37
C ILE A 88 1.46 4.89 -13.69
N ASP A 89 2.01 5.51 -12.64
CA ASP A 89 3.08 6.48 -12.77
C ASP A 89 4.38 5.85 -13.29
N ARG A 90 5.23 6.67 -13.95
CA ARG A 90 6.47 6.19 -14.63
C ARG A 90 7.44 5.42 -13.74
N HIS A 91 7.38 5.63 -12.43
CA HIS A 91 8.32 5.08 -11.45
C HIS A 91 7.76 3.87 -10.72
N TRP A 92 6.50 3.51 -10.99
CA TRP A 92 5.86 2.32 -10.45
C TRP A 92 6.07 1.15 -11.40
N ARG A 93 5.78 -0.06 -10.92
CA ARG A 93 5.88 -1.28 -11.72
C ARG A 93 4.62 -2.10 -11.57
N THR A 94 4.29 -2.86 -12.60
CA THR A 94 3.26 -3.90 -12.49
C THR A 94 3.88 -5.26 -12.14
N THR A 95 3.08 -6.09 -11.48
CA THR A 95 3.40 -7.50 -11.22
C THR A 95 2.21 -8.37 -11.60
N ARG A 96 2.47 -9.66 -11.78
CA ARG A 96 1.42 -10.65 -11.97
C ARG A 96 1.82 -12.02 -11.45
N ALA A 97 0.84 -12.77 -10.98
CA ALA A 97 0.96 -14.20 -10.75
C ALA A 97 -0.40 -14.88 -10.94
N LYS A 98 -0.45 -16.20 -10.75
CA LYS A 98 -1.72 -16.93 -10.81
C LYS A 98 -2.70 -16.36 -9.77
N GLY A 99 -3.83 -15.85 -10.25
CA GLY A 99 -4.92 -15.32 -9.41
C GLY A 99 -4.82 -13.83 -9.06
N TYR A 100 -3.77 -13.10 -9.47
CA TYR A 100 -3.72 -11.66 -9.25
C TYR A 100 -2.83 -10.91 -10.25
N ALA A 101 -3.14 -9.63 -10.43
CA ALA A 101 -2.22 -8.62 -10.96
C ALA A 101 -1.94 -7.59 -9.87
N GLY A 102 -0.80 -6.90 -9.93
CA GLY A 102 -0.42 -5.94 -8.91
C GLY A 102 0.30 -4.72 -9.44
N VAL A 103 0.39 -3.72 -8.59
CA VAL A 103 1.16 -2.49 -8.79
C VAL A 103 2.09 -2.32 -7.59
N GLU A 104 3.36 -2.05 -7.86
CA GLU A 104 4.42 -1.89 -6.88
C GLU A 104 5.02 -0.49 -6.91
N ILE A 105 5.26 0.04 -5.71
CA ILE A 105 6.10 1.21 -5.47
C ILE A 105 7.35 0.73 -4.72
N ALA A 106 8.53 1.11 -5.22
CA ALA A 106 9.78 0.86 -4.52
C ALA A 106 9.85 1.74 -3.26
N VAL A 107 10.24 1.13 -2.13
CA VAL A 107 10.43 1.80 -0.85
C VAL A 107 11.77 1.35 -0.26
N VAL A 108 12.25 2.08 0.74
CA VAL A 108 13.48 1.69 1.45
C VAL A 108 13.25 0.35 2.17
N HIS A 109 14.31 -0.44 2.27
CA HIS A 109 14.28 -1.67 3.05
C HIS A 109 14.20 -1.34 4.53
N LEU A 110 13.11 -1.74 5.18
CA LEU A 110 12.93 -1.55 6.62
C LEU A 110 13.61 -2.70 7.36
N ASP A 111 14.64 -2.39 8.14
CA ASP A 111 15.24 -3.34 9.07
C ASP A 111 14.39 -3.40 10.35
N PRO A 112 13.70 -4.53 10.62
CA PRO A 112 12.86 -4.66 11.80
C PRO A 112 13.65 -4.74 13.12
N THR A 113 14.98 -4.86 13.05
CA THR A 113 15.86 -4.91 14.24
C THR A 113 16.41 -3.55 14.65
N SER A 114 16.22 -2.53 13.79
CA SER A 114 16.63 -1.15 14.07
C SER A 114 15.64 -0.45 15.01
N ASP A 115 16.13 0.52 15.79
CA ASP A 115 15.26 1.38 16.61
C ASP A 115 14.34 2.20 15.69
N PHE A 116 13.10 2.40 16.10
CA PHE A 116 12.14 3.20 15.35
C PHE A 116 12.66 4.61 15.07
N ALA A 117 13.34 5.23 16.03
CA ALA A 117 13.90 6.58 15.85
C ALA A 117 14.89 6.66 14.68
N ASP A 118 15.58 5.57 14.37
CA ASP A 118 16.56 5.49 13.29
C ASP A 118 15.92 5.22 11.91
N ILE A 119 14.72 4.64 11.88
CA ILE A 119 14.01 4.24 10.65
C ILE A 119 12.69 4.98 10.43
N GLU A 120 12.37 5.97 11.26
CA GLU A 120 11.09 6.69 11.23
C GLU A 120 10.79 7.25 9.84
N ALA A 121 11.78 7.89 9.20
CA ALA A 121 11.64 8.44 7.86
C ALA A 121 11.28 7.37 6.83
N ASP A 122 11.92 6.20 6.90
CA ASP A 122 11.68 5.09 5.99
C ASP A 122 10.28 4.49 6.21
N VAL A 123 9.84 4.39 7.47
CA VAL A 123 8.49 3.96 7.82
C VAL A 123 7.44 4.94 7.27
N CYS A 124 7.68 6.25 7.41
CA CYS A 124 6.81 7.28 6.84
C CYS A 124 6.72 7.17 5.31
N ASP A 125 7.85 6.96 4.62
CA ASP A 125 7.86 6.81 3.17
C ASP A 125 7.13 5.54 2.71
N PHE A 126 7.26 4.46 3.47
CA PHE A 126 6.46 3.25 3.25
C PHE A 126 4.96 3.51 3.41
N LEU A 127 4.53 4.20 4.48
CA LEU A 127 3.13 4.54 4.69
C LEU A 127 2.58 5.42 3.56
N ARG A 128 3.35 6.41 3.10
CA ARG A 128 3.00 7.25 1.94
C ARG A 128 2.83 6.43 0.66
N ALA A 129 3.67 5.42 0.44
CA ALA A 129 3.54 4.53 -0.70
C ALA A 129 2.26 3.70 -0.63
N LEU A 130 1.88 3.20 0.55
CA LEU A 130 0.60 2.52 0.74
C LEU A 130 -0.59 3.43 0.48
N THR A 131 -0.57 4.67 1.00
CA THR A 131 -1.60 5.67 0.73
C THR A 131 -1.72 5.95 -0.77
N SER A 132 -0.59 6.14 -1.47
CA SER A 132 -0.57 6.38 -2.92
C SER A 132 -1.20 5.21 -3.71
N LEU A 133 -0.92 3.97 -3.30
CA LEU A 133 -1.52 2.78 -3.90
C LEU A 133 -3.02 2.68 -3.62
N GLN A 134 -3.46 3.05 -2.41
CA GLN A 134 -4.88 3.10 -2.04
C GLN A 134 -5.62 4.16 -2.85
N GLU A 135 -5.08 5.36 -2.93
CA GLU A 135 -5.63 6.44 -3.74
C GLU A 135 -5.69 6.04 -5.22
N PHE A 136 -4.64 5.39 -5.73
CA PHE A 136 -4.62 4.85 -7.09
C PHE A 136 -5.76 3.87 -7.33
N TYR A 137 -5.97 2.92 -6.42
CA TYR A 137 -7.09 1.96 -6.48
C TYR A 137 -8.44 2.67 -6.60
N HIS A 138 -8.63 3.77 -5.88
CA HIS A 138 -9.88 4.52 -5.82
C HIS A 138 -10.06 5.53 -6.96
N ARG A 139 -9.07 5.73 -7.83
CA ARG A 139 -9.25 6.57 -9.01
C ARG A 139 -10.31 5.96 -9.92
N ASN A 140 -11.19 6.81 -10.47
CA ASN A 140 -12.32 6.37 -11.29
C ASN A 140 -11.88 5.52 -12.50
N ASP A 141 -10.81 5.90 -13.20
CA ASP A 141 -10.27 5.18 -14.35
C ASP A 141 -9.75 3.78 -13.96
N VAL A 142 -9.05 3.68 -12.83
CA VAL A 142 -8.55 2.42 -12.27
C VAL A 142 -9.70 1.53 -11.82
N ALA A 143 -10.64 2.06 -11.05
CA ALA A 143 -11.81 1.32 -10.58
C ALA A 143 -12.63 0.76 -11.75
N MET A 144 -12.85 1.55 -12.80
CA MET A 144 -13.52 1.11 -14.02
C MET A 144 -12.78 -0.03 -14.72
N ILE A 145 -11.45 0.05 -14.82
CA ILE A 145 -10.63 -1.01 -15.43
C ILE A 145 -10.65 -2.29 -14.59
N ILE A 146 -10.58 -2.17 -13.27
CA ILE A 146 -10.65 -3.31 -12.36
C ILE A 146 -11.98 -4.05 -12.56
N GLU A 147 -13.10 -3.32 -12.56
CA GLU A 147 -14.42 -3.92 -12.74
C GLU A 147 -14.63 -4.49 -14.14
N ALA A 148 -14.19 -3.79 -15.19
CA ALA A 148 -14.27 -4.27 -16.57
C ALA A 148 -13.48 -5.58 -16.79
N THR A 149 -12.30 -5.69 -16.18
CA THR A 149 -11.41 -6.84 -16.34
C THR A 149 -11.81 -8.01 -15.43
N ARG A 150 -12.54 -7.76 -14.34
CA ARG A 150 -13.17 -8.80 -13.52
C ARG A 150 -14.43 -9.38 -14.15
N GLY A 151 -15.16 -8.53 -14.89
CA GLY A 151 -16.47 -8.81 -15.46
C GLY A 151 -16.48 -9.45 -16.84
N THR A 152 -15.34 -9.76 -17.45
CA THR A 152 -15.27 -10.57 -18.67
C THR A 152 -15.70 -12.01 -18.39
N ARG A 153 -17.01 -12.24 -18.52
CA ARG A 153 -17.66 -13.54 -18.64
C ARG A 153 -17.86 -13.90 -20.11
#